data_AF-A0A1N6JQY0-F1
#
_entry.id   AF-A0A1N6JQY0-F1
#
_cell.length_a   1.000
_cell.length_b   1.000
_cell.length_c   1.000
_cell.angle_alpha   90.00
_cell.angle_beta   90.00
_cell.angle_gamma   90.00
#
_symmetry.space_group_name_H-M   'P 1'
#
loop_
_entity.id
_entity.type
_entity.pdbx_description
1 polymer ?
#
loop_
_entity_poly.entity_id
_entity_poly.type
_entity_poly.pdbx_seq_one_letter_code
_entity_poly.pdbx_strand_id
1 'polypeptide(L)'
;MSPVPNDPQTAFIRELQSRYDQRPTGWLLSAPDIELWTQIVGSTRRDAYNAMARQIAVGFHEGRLPFWFCDAVVNAIIGFVYGDWTAKGEDFPALFYEIYLAFDAGEVSRPGVDPIETYTRPMIAKIVHDLGNEAG
;
A
#
# COMPACT_ATOMS: atom_id res chain seq x y z
N MET A 1 10.46 31.61 -2.26
CA MET A 1 9.76 30.30 -2.14
C MET A 1 10.71 29.25 -2.67
N SER A 2 11.31 28.45 -1.81
CA SER A 2 12.08 27.28 -2.26
C SER A 2 11.09 26.29 -2.89
N PRO A 3 11.44 25.64 -4.02
CA PRO A 3 10.60 24.58 -4.55
C PRO A 3 10.57 23.46 -3.51
N VAL A 4 9.37 23.02 -3.13
CA VAL A 4 9.20 21.79 -2.37
C VAL A 4 9.93 20.70 -3.18
N PRO A 5 10.90 19.96 -2.61
CA PRO A 5 11.43 18.79 -3.29
C PRO A 5 10.23 17.88 -3.57
N ASN A 6 9.89 17.72 -4.85
CA ASN A 6 8.90 16.73 -5.28
C ASN A 6 9.51 15.36 -4.97
N ASP A 7 9.28 14.86 -3.76
CA ASP A 7 9.59 13.48 -3.39
C ASP A 7 8.90 12.57 -4.43
N PRO A 8 9.65 11.84 -5.27
CA PRO A 8 9.07 11.04 -6.33
C PRO A 8 8.09 9.99 -5.81
N GLN A 9 8.29 9.49 -4.58
CA GLN A 9 7.37 8.56 -3.95
C GLN A 9 6.02 9.23 -3.65
N THR A 10 6.04 10.37 -2.96
CA THR A 10 4.84 11.17 -2.69
C THR A 10 4.13 11.59 -3.98
N ALA A 11 4.86 11.99 -5.02
CA ALA A 11 4.28 12.35 -6.31
C ALA A 11 3.57 11.17 -6.96
N PHE A 12 4.18 9.97 -6.93
CA PHE A 12 3.59 8.77 -7.47
C PHE A 12 2.31 8.36 -6.71
N ILE A 13 2.32 8.39 -5.37
CA ILE A 13 1.12 8.08 -4.57
C ILE A 13 -0.01 9.09 -4.84
N ARG A 14 0.31 10.39 -4.99
CA ARG A 14 -0.69 11.42 -5.36
C ARG A 14 -1.29 11.16 -6.74
N GLU A 15 -0.47 10.75 -7.70
CA GLU A 15 -0.94 10.38 -9.03
C GLU A 15 -1.86 9.15 -8.99
N LEU A 16 -1.51 8.11 -8.22
CA LEU A 16 -2.41 6.97 -8.01
C LEU A 16 -3.74 7.39 -7.38
N GLN A 17 -3.70 8.27 -6.38
CA GLN A 17 -4.92 8.77 -5.75
C GLN A 17 -5.78 9.57 -6.75
N SER A 18 -5.17 10.43 -7.57
CA SER A 18 -5.84 11.14 -8.65
C SER A 18 -6.52 10.19 -9.64
N ARG A 19 -5.86 9.08 -10.02
CA ARG A 19 -6.45 8.04 -10.88
C ARG A 19 -7.63 7.35 -10.20
N TYR A 20 -7.49 7.00 -8.92
CA TYR A 20 -8.55 6.37 -8.13
C TYR A 20 -9.80 7.26 -8.05
N ASP A 21 -9.62 8.56 -7.75
CA ASP A 21 -10.71 9.52 -7.64
C ASP A 21 -11.46 9.71 -8.97
N GLN A 22 -10.74 9.61 -10.10
CA GLN A 22 -11.35 9.67 -11.43
C GLN A 22 -12.06 8.37 -11.83
N ARG A 23 -11.51 7.22 -11.43
CA ARG A 23 -11.97 5.88 -11.81
C ARG A 23 -11.65 4.85 -10.71
N PRO A 24 -12.57 4.63 -9.76
CA PRO A 24 -12.41 3.56 -8.78
C PRO A 24 -12.67 2.22 -9.47
N THR A 25 -11.63 1.61 -10.02
CA THR A 25 -11.70 0.32 -10.74
C THR A 25 -10.58 -0.60 -10.27
N GLY A 26 -10.77 -1.92 -10.43
CA GLY A 26 -9.80 -2.96 -10.02
C GLY A 26 -8.48 -2.98 -10.79
N TRP A 27 -8.16 -1.96 -11.60
CA TRP A 27 -6.95 -1.84 -12.42
C TRP A 27 -6.16 -0.58 -12.06
N LEU A 28 -6.07 -0.24 -10.76
CA LEU A 28 -5.40 0.98 -10.29
C LEU A 28 -3.91 1.01 -10.65
N LEU A 29 -3.27 -0.16 -10.72
CA LEU A 29 -1.85 -0.33 -11.06
C LEU A 29 -1.68 -1.23 -12.28
N SER A 30 -0.75 -0.85 -13.15
CA SER A 30 -0.28 -1.63 -14.30
C SER A 30 1.15 -2.14 -14.09
N ALA A 31 1.61 -3.08 -14.93
CA ALA A 31 3.00 -3.55 -14.87
C ALA A 31 4.04 -2.41 -15.03
N PRO A 32 3.86 -1.44 -15.96
CA PRO A 32 4.70 -0.25 -16.03
C PRO A 32 4.69 0.60 -14.75
N ASP A 33 3.58 0.69 -14.03
CA ASP A 33 3.52 1.42 -12.76
C ASP A 33 4.40 0.74 -11.69
N ILE A 34 4.37 -0.60 -11.62
CA ILE A 34 5.25 -1.34 -10.70
C ILE A 34 6.72 -1.19 -11.09
N GLU A 35 7.05 -1.18 -12.39
CA GLU A 35 8.42 -0.94 -12.85
C GLU A 35 8.91 0.46 -12.50
N LEU A 36 8.08 1.49 -12.76
CA LEU A 36 8.38 2.87 -12.40
C LEU A 36 8.54 3.02 -10.89
N TRP A 37 7.64 2.43 -10.10
CA TRP A 37 7.75 2.45 -8.64
C TRP A 37 9.06 1.79 -8.16
N THR A 38 9.40 0.62 -8.73
CA THR A 38 10.66 -0.10 -8.42
C THR A 38 11.88 0.78 -8.70
N GLN A 39 11.87 1.55 -9.80
CA GLN A 39 12.93 2.53 -10.11
C GLN A 39 12.96 3.69 -9.11
N ILE A 40 11.79 4.23 -8.74
CA ILE A 40 11.65 5.32 -7.76
C ILE A 40 12.25 4.94 -6.41
N VAL A 41 12.01 3.70 -5.94
CA VAL A 41 12.54 3.23 -4.66
C VAL A 41 13.98 2.70 -4.76
N GLY A 42 14.47 2.42 -5.97
CA GLY A 42 15.83 1.93 -6.20
C GLY A 42 16.09 0.54 -5.62
N SER A 43 15.08 -0.31 -5.53
CA SER A 43 15.14 -1.62 -4.86
C SER A 43 14.77 -2.78 -5.80
N THR A 44 14.77 -4.00 -5.27
CA THR A 44 14.16 -5.14 -5.95
C THR A 44 12.64 -4.96 -6.05
N ARG A 45 11.99 -5.72 -6.94
CA ARG A 45 10.54 -5.69 -7.12
C ARG A 45 9.79 -6.13 -5.85
N ARG A 46 10.26 -7.19 -5.19
CA ARG A 46 9.80 -7.60 -3.86
C ARG A 46 9.86 -6.47 -2.84
N ASP A 47 11.01 -5.80 -2.72
CA ASP A 47 11.18 -4.69 -1.76
C ASP A 47 10.32 -3.48 -2.15
N ALA A 48 10.06 -3.28 -3.44
CA ALA A 48 9.18 -2.23 -3.93
C ALA A 48 7.72 -2.43 -3.48
N TYR A 49 7.24 -3.68 -3.40
CA TYR A 49 5.93 -4.00 -2.82
C TYR A 49 5.86 -3.61 -1.34
N ASN A 50 6.88 -3.99 -0.56
CA ASN A 50 7.00 -3.61 0.85
C ASN A 50 7.04 -2.08 1.02
N ALA A 51 7.80 -1.38 0.17
CA ALA A 51 7.92 0.07 0.21
C ALA A 51 6.59 0.78 -0.10
N MET A 52 5.83 0.32 -1.09
CA MET A 52 4.51 0.89 -1.39
C MET A 52 3.53 0.63 -0.26
N ALA A 53 3.48 -0.62 0.26
CA ALA A 53 2.63 -0.99 1.38
C ALA A 53 2.91 -0.14 2.63
N ARG A 54 4.19 0.09 2.93
CA ARG A 54 4.61 0.97 4.03
C ARG A 54 4.08 2.40 3.84
N GLN A 55 4.23 2.97 2.66
CA GLN A 55 3.79 4.34 2.36
C GLN A 55 2.26 4.49 2.55
N ILE A 56 1.47 3.55 2.06
CA ILE A 56 0.01 3.60 2.22
C ILE A 56 -0.42 3.33 3.67
N ALA A 57 0.24 2.40 4.38
CA ALA A 57 -0.05 2.12 5.79
C ALA A 57 0.21 3.35 6.67
N VAL A 58 1.37 4.00 6.52
CA VAL A 58 1.70 5.24 7.22
C VAL A 58 0.74 6.37 6.84
N GLY A 59 0.44 6.53 5.55
CA GLY A 59 -0.50 7.55 5.09
C GLY A 59 -1.92 7.36 5.61
N PHE A 60 -2.41 6.13 5.71
CA PHE A 60 -3.70 5.80 6.32
C PHE A 60 -3.69 6.05 7.84
N HIS A 61 -2.64 5.59 8.53
CA HIS A 61 -2.47 5.77 9.97
C HIS A 61 -2.50 7.25 10.38
N GLU A 62 -1.85 8.11 9.59
CA GLU A 62 -1.80 9.56 9.81
C GLU A 62 -3.04 10.31 9.31
N GLY A 63 -4.04 9.60 8.77
CA GLY A 63 -5.26 10.20 8.23
C GLY A 63 -5.06 10.98 6.93
N ARG A 64 -3.92 10.82 6.24
CA ARG A 64 -3.61 11.49 4.96
C ARG A 64 -4.21 10.77 3.75
N LEU A 65 -4.40 9.45 3.83
CA LEU A 65 -4.94 8.63 2.75
C LEU A 65 -6.25 7.94 3.20
N PRO A 66 -7.30 7.94 2.36
CA PRO A 66 -8.56 7.30 2.71
C PRO A 66 -8.46 5.77 2.61
N PHE A 67 -9.28 5.07 3.40
CA PHE A 67 -9.32 3.61 3.47
C PHE A 67 -9.46 2.97 2.07
N TRP A 68 -10.51 3.33 1.33
CA TRP A 68 -10.84 2.71 0.05
C TRP A 68 -9.78 2.91 -1.04
N PHE A 69 -8.97 3.97 -0.94
CA PHE A 69 -7.81 4.15 -1.81
C PHE A 69 -6.70 3.17 -1.45
N CYS A 70 -6.35 3.09 -0.16
CA CYS A 70 -5.28 2.19 0.30
C CYS A 70 -5.62 0.73 0.05
N ASP A 71 -6.87 0.36 0.30
CA ASP A 71 -7.43 -0.95 0.01
C ASP A 71 -7.30 -1.31 -1.48
N ALA A 72 -7.73 -0.41 -2.37
CA ALA A 72 -7.59 -0.62 -3.81
C ALA A 72 -6.14 -0.76 -4.27
N VAL A 73 -5.20 -0.06 -3.63
CA VAL A 73 -3.76 -0.20 -3.93
C VAL A 73 -3.24 -1.58 -3.53
N VAL A 74 -3.49 -2.05 -2.30
CA VAL A 74 -3.01 -3.40 -1.89
C VAL A 74 -3.66 -4.52 -2.69
N ASN A 75 -4.95 -4.39 -3.01
CA ASN A 75 -5.68 -5.33 -3.86
C ASN A 75 -5.14 -5.36 -5.30
N ALA A 76 -4.62 -4.24 -5.81
CA ALA A 76 -3.94 -4.23 -7.11
C ALA A 76 -2.54 -4.88 -7.04
N ILE A 77 -1.79 -4.68 -5.95
CA ILE A 77 -0.43 -5.22 -5.80
C ILE A 77 -0.42 -6.74 -5.60
N ILE A 78 -1.38 -7.32 -4.85
CA ILE A 78 -1.37 -8.76 -4.52
C ILE A 78 -1.37 -9.65 -5.76
N GLY A 79 -2.00 -9.20 -6.86
CA GLY A 79 -1.94 -9.90 -8.15
C GLY A 79 -0.53 -9.99 -8.74
N PHE A 80 0.27 -8.92 -8.64
CA PHE A 80 1.67 -8.91 -9.08
C PHE A 80 2.56 -9.75 -8.15
N VAL A 81 2.31 -9.69 -6.83
CA VAL A 81 3.04 -10.49 -5.84
C VAL A 81 2.86 -11.99 -6.10
N TYR A 82 1.64 -12.46 -6.32
CA TYR A 82 1.40 -13.85 -6.67
C TYR A 82 2.06 -14.24 -8.00
N GLY A 83 2.02 -13.35 -9.00
CA GLY A 83 2.69 -13.56 -10.27
C GLY A 83 4.20 -13.76 -10.11
N ASP A 84 4.86 -12.89 -9.36
CA ASP A 84 6.32 -12.98 -9.13
C ASP A 84 6.69 -14.18 -8.24
N TRP A 85 5.92 -14.46 -7.19
CA TRP A 85 6.16 -15.63 -6.32
C TRP A 85 6.01 -16.95 -7.09
N THR A 86 4.91 -17.12 -7.82
CA THR A 86 4.61 -18.40 -8.49
C THR A 86 5.38 -18.61 -9.78
N ALA A 87 5.61 -17.57 -10.58
CA ALA A 87 6.25 -17.69 -11.89
C ALA A 87 7.77 -17.50 -11.86
N LYS A 88 8.30 -16.70 -10.92
CA LYS A 88 9.73 -16.37 -10.83
C LYS A 88 10.43 -16.97 -9.61
N GLY A 89 9.68 -17.53 -8.67
CA GLY A 89 10.24 -18.10 -7.43
C GLY A 89 10.85 -17.04 -6.51
N GLU A 90 10.39 -15.78 -6.60
CA GLU A 90 10.81 -14.72 -5.68
C GLU A 90 10.25 -14.97 -4.27
N ASP A 91 10.95 -14.52 -3.23
CA ASP A 91 10.43 -14.64 -1.85
C ASP A 91 9.15 -13.82 -1.66
N PHE A 92 8.16 -14.43 -1.00
CA PHE A 92 6.89 -13.75 -0.71
C PHE A 92 7.11 -12.56 0.25
N PRO A 93 6.63 -11.34 -0.07
CA PRO A 93 6.88 -10.14 0.72
C PRO A 93 5.98 -10.11 1.97
N ALA A 94 6.52 -10.55 3.11
CA ALA A 94 5.78 -10.69 4.37
C ALA A 94 5.13 -9.37 4.85
N LEU A 95 5.88 -8.27 4.87
CA LEU A 95 5.36 -6.96 5.31
C LEU A 95 4.21 -6.48 4.42
N PHE A 96 4.36 -6.58 3.10
CA PHE A 96 3.26 -6.29 2.17
C PHE A 96 2.02 -7.11 2.51
N TYR A 97 2.18 -8.42 2.77
CA TYR A 97 1.05 -9.30 3.03
C TYR A 97 0.34 -9.00 4.35
N GLU A 98 1.08 -8.66 5.40
CA GLU A 98 0.49 -8.24 6.67
C GLU A 98 -0.36 -6.96 6.51
N ILE A 99 0.13 -6.00 5.73
CA ILE A 99 -0.60 -4.76 5.42
C ILE A 99 -1.83 -5.06 4.55
N TYR A 100 -1.69 -5.93 3.53
CA TYR A 100 -2.81 -6.40 2.72
C TYR A 100 -3.91 -7.00 3.59
N LEU A 101 -3.57 -7.93 4.49
CA LEU A 101 -4.54 -8.54 5.41
C LEU A 101 -5.22 -7.53 6.36
N ALA A 102 -4.52 -6.46 6.75
CA ALA A 102 -5.10 -5.41 7.57
C ALA A 102 -6.18 -4.61 6.84
N PHE A 103 -5.98 -4.31 5.55
CA PHE A 103 -6.99 -3.64 4.74
C PHE A 103 -8.16 -4.58 4.39
N ASP A 104 -7.88 -5.84 4.00
CA ASP A 104 -8.89 -6.87 3.72
C ASP A 104 -9.86 -7.09 4.91
N ALA A 105 -9.33 -7.07 6.15
CA ALA A 105 -10.14 -7.20 7.36
C ALA A 105 -11.19 -6.06 7.53
N GLY A 106 -10.96 -4.90 6.90
CA GLY A 106 -11.85 -3.75 6.90
C GLY A 106 -12.98 -3.83 5.88
N GLU A 107 -12.90 -4.72 4.89
CA GLU A 107 -13.93 -4.84 3.84
C GLU A 107 -15.22 -5.51 4.34
N VAL A 108 -15.11 -6.41 5.32
CA VAL A 108 -16.22 -7.27 5.75
C VAL A 108 -17.14 -6.52 6.71
N SER A 109 -18.25 -6.00 6.17
CA SER A 109 -19.32 -5.41 6.97
C SER A 109 -19.92 -6.43 7.95
N ARG A 110 -20.05 -6.02 9.21
CA ARG A 110 -20.67 -6.80 10.29
C ARG A 110 -21.70 -5.92 11.00
N PRO A 111 -22.86 -6.47 11.42
CA PRO A 111 -23.87 -5.69 12.10
C PRO A 111 -23.33 -5.01 13.36
N GLY A 112 -23.55 -3.69 13.47
CA GLY A 112 -23.26 -2.91 14.68
C GLY A 112 -21.80 -2.52 14.89
N VAL A 113 -20.90 -2.74 13.92
CA VAL A 113 -19.50 -2.31 13.99
C VAL A 113 -19.05 -1.66 12.69
N ASP A 114 -18.17 -0.67 12.80
CA ASP A 114 -17.39 -0.17 11.66
C ASP A 114 -16.15 -1.07 11.53
N PRO A 115 -16.04 -1.91 10.48
CA PRO A 115 -14.92 -2.84 10.33
C PRO A 115 -13.58 -2.11 10.14
N ILE A 116 -13.57 -0.90 9.58
CA ILE A 116 -12.34 -0.11 9.38
C ILE A 116 -11.80 0.30 10.75
N GLU A 117 -12.66 0.85 11.61
CA GLU A 117 -12.28 1.28 12.96
C GLU A 117 -11.99 0.11 13.89
N THR A 118 -12.70 -1.01 13.71
CA THR A 118 -12.60 -2.19 14.57
C THR A 118 -11.39 -3.07 14.23
N TYR A 119 -11.03 -3.18 12.94
CA TYR A 119 -10.01 -4.11 12.46
C TYR A 119 -8.83 -3.40 11.80
N THR A 120 -9.06 -2.68 10.70
CA THR A 120 -7.95 -2.09 9.92
C THR A 120 -7.14 -1.08 10.73
N ARG A 121 -7.79 -0.14 11.43
CA ARG A 121 -7.07 0.88 12.20
C ARG A 121 -6.17 0.29 13.28
N PRO A 122 -6.64 -0.61 14.16
CA PRO A 122 -5.75 -1.25 15.14
C PRO A 122 -4.61 -2.04 14.51
N MET A 123 -4.87 -2.80 13.44
CA MET A 123 -3.85 -3.61 12.75
C MET A 123 -2.77 -2.72 12.11
N ILE A 124 -3.17 -1.68 11.36
CA ILE A 124 -2.23 -0.74 10.76
C ILE A 124 -1.47 0.06 11.82
N ALA A 125 -2.11 0.49 12.91
CA ALA A 125 -1.43 1.19 13.99
C ALA A 125 -0.32 0.33 14.62
N LYS A 126 -0.57 -0.97 14.81
CA LYS A 126 0.44 -1.92 15.28
C LYS A 126 1.59 -2.05 14.28
N ILE A 127 1.30 -2.25 13.00
CA ILE A 127 2.32 -2.39 11.95
C ILE A 127 3.19 -1.13 11.89
N VAL A 128 2.59 0.06 11.88
CA VAL A 128 3.32 1.34 11.83
C VAL A 128 4.18 1.56 13.08
N HIS A 129 3.69 1.19 14.27
CA HIS A 129 4.47 1.21 15.49
C HIS A 129 5.71 0.29 15.40
N ASP A 130 5.53 -0.94 14.93
CA ASP A 130 6.61 -1.92 14.83
C ASP A 130 7.68 -1.48 13.80
N LEU A 131 7.26 -0.90 12.67
CA LEU A 131 8.15 -0.31 11.66
C LEU A 131 9.02 0.86 12.20
N GLY A 132 8.52 1.57 13.22
CA GLY A 132 9.27 2.63 13.91
C GLY A 132 10.35 2.09 14.85
N ASN A 133 10.13 0.91 15.42
CA ASN A 133 11.04 0.27 16.36
C ASN A 133 12.17 -0.52 15.67
N GLU A 134 11.96 -0.97 14.44
CA GLU A 134 13.01 -1.62 13.63
C GLU A 134 14.03 -0.64 13.04
N ALA A 135 13.75 0.66 13.07
CA ALA A 135 14.62 1.72 12.54
C ALA A 135 15.51 2.39 13.60
N GLY A 136 15.41 1.97 14.86
CA GLY A 136 16.22 2.47 15.99
C GLY A 136 17.21 1.44 16.50
#